data_AF-A0A135VN18-F1
#
_entry.id   AF-A0A135VN18-F1
#
_cell.length_a   1.000
_cell.length_b   1.000
_cell.length_c   1.000
_cell.angle_alpha   90.00
_cell.angle_beta   90.00
_cell.angle_gamma   90.00
#
_symmetry.space_group_name_H-M   'P 1'
#
loop_
_entity.id
_entity.type
_entity.pdbx_description
1 polymer ?
#
loop_
_entity_poly.entity_id
_entity_poly.type
_entity_poly.pdbx_seq_one_letter_code
_entity_poly.pdbx_strand_id
1 'polypeptide(L)'
;MEVVSTRYLFYKEDLEQFEQIHRQIFDLSKEQHEMLGDNTAIALTKQQLLHMIENLSGNEPISDYVTNLTSQFQPLSMSLFVFNDSLWKLMEKKPESINTMLPIVTIPRFYWKESAINPKNPHGVKRDHDSNLNLELELHKYFALKGVGGEFGGILEGRVVDQESGPRPIITPTFPGSKKMVPKYDVQNIEVRMEFGNLRPHLYPSPLKSIDYTFSEHPRVFYEHGLSVSSDGLQVQLGVGNKKAHPLHGDVLLLLGKRWDSDTPRHEILFYHVWLNALSNLLK
;
A
#
# COMPACT_ATOMS: atom_id res chain seq x y z
N MET A 1 10.02 4.28 26.22
CA MET A 1 9.22 3.56 25.20
C MET A 1 8.32 4.58 24.54
N GLU A 2 8.42 4.80 23.23
CA GLU A 2 7.48 5.66 22.52
C GLU A 2 6.09 5.02 22.56
N VAL A 3 5.11 5.74 23.11
CA VAL A 3 3.70 5.39 23.01
C VAL A 3 3.27 5.69 21.59
N VAL A 4 3.43 4.72 20.69
CA VAL A 4 2.94 4.85 19.32
C VAL A 4 1.42 4.70 19.36
N SER A 5 0.73 5.81 19.13
CA SER A 5 -0.73 5.88 19.02
C SER A 5 -1.16 5.68 17.56
N THR A 6 -2.41 5.26 17.31
CA THR A 6 -3.01 5.47 15.99
C THR A 6 -2.92 6.94 15.62
N ARG A 7 -2.56 7.27 14.37
CA ARG A 7 -2.69 8.66 13.87
C ARG A 7 -4.15 9.03 13.63
N TYR A 8 -4.99 8.02 13.43
CA TYR A 8 -6.42 8.22 13.28
C TYR A 8 -7.08 8.50 14.63
N LEU A 9 -8.01 9.46 14.62
CA LEU A 9 -8.78 9.89 15.78
C LEU A 9 -10.21 9.33 15.68
N PHE A 10 -10.66 8.69 16.76
CA PHE A 10 -11.95 8.05 16.89
C PHE A 10 -12.84 8.85 17.85
N TYR A 11 -14.08 9.09 17.44
CA TYR A 11 -15.11 9.66 18.27
C TYR A 11 -15.83 8.58 19.06
N LYS A 12 -16.60 9.00 20.08
CA LYS A 12 -17.35 8.12 20.95
C LYS A 12 -18.26 7.16 20.17
N GLU A 13 -18.98 7.67 19.18
CA GLU A 13 -19.89 6.89 18.33
C GLU A 13 -19.15 5.79 17.55
N ASP A 14 -17.92 6.06 17.11
CA ASP A 14 -17.10 5.09 16.36
C ASP A 14 -16.76 3.88 17.24
N LEU A 15 -16.40 4.15 18.50
CA LEU A 15 -16.04 3.15 19.49
C LEU A 15 -17.29 2.36 19.91
N GLU A 16 -18.39 3.04 20.26
CA GLU A 16 -19.63 2.38 20.66
C GLU A 16 -20.18 1.44 19.58
N GLN A 17 -20.14 1.86 18.31
CA GLN A 17 -20.51 0.98 17.18
C GLN A 17 -19.58 -0.23 17.09
N PHE A 18 -18.27 -0.02 17.25
CA PHE A 18 -17.30 -1.11 17.21
C PHE A 18 -17.52 -2.12 18.33
N GLU A 19 -17.78 -1.66 19.57
CA GLU A 19 -18.12 -2.53 20.71
C GLU A 19 -19.37 -3.35 20.43
N GLN A 20 -20.41 -2.73 19.88
CA GLN A 20 -21.68 -3.40 19.57
C GLN A 20 -21.53 -4.48 18.49
N ILE A 21 -20.79 -4.17 17.42
CA ILE A 21 -20.64 -5.07 16.27
C ILE A 21 -19.69 -6.23 16.61
N HIS A 22 -18.54 -5.91 17.20
CA HIS A 22 -17.45 -6.87 17.40
C HIS A 22 -17.38 -7.44 18.82
N ARG A 23 -18.31 -7.03 19.71
CA ARG A 23 -18.36 -7.44 21.13
C ARG A 23 -17.04 -7.22 21.85
N GLN A 24 -16.40 -6.10 21.55
CA GLN A 24 -15.15 -5.67 22.16
C GLN A 24 -15.42 -4.68 23.28
N ILE A 25 -14.52 -4.63 24.26
CA ILE A 25 -14.55 -3.64 25.33
C ILE A 25 -13.26 -2.84 25.23
N PHE A 26 -13.38 -1.51 25.19
CA PHE A 26 -12.22 -0.64 25.22
C PHE A 26 -11.79 -0.36 26.67
N ASP A 27 -10.56 -0.76 27.03
CA ASP A 27 -9.93 -0.33 28.28
C ASP A 27 -9.37 1.09 28.11
N LEU A 28 -10.27 2.09 28.09
CA LEU A 28 -9.92 3.49 27.93
C LEU A 28 -9.36 4.08 29.22
N SER A 29 -8.31 4.89 29.10
CA SER A 29 -7.80 5.65 30.23
C SER A 29 -8.80 6.71 30.70
N LYS A 30 -8.64 7.18 31.94
CA LYS A 30 -9.48 8.25 32.49
C LYS A 30 -9.47 9.51 31.61
N GLU A 31 -8.31 9.90 31.11
CA GLU A 31 -8.14 11.04 30.21
C GLU A 31 -8.93 10.84 28.89
N GLN A 32 -8.84 9.65 28.29
CA GLN A 32 -9.62 9.33 27.10
C GLN A 32 -11.13 9.38 27.36
N HIS A 33 -11.60 8.90 28.52
CA HIS A 33 -13.01 9.01 28.91
C HIS A 33 -13.46 10.48 29.09
N GLU A 34 -12.64 11.31 29.72
CA GLU A 34 -12.91 12.75 29.88
C GLU A 34 -12.99 13.43 28.49
N MET A 35 -12.03 13.18 27.60
CA MET A 35 -12.03 13.70 26.23
C MET A 35 -13.27 13.29 25.43
N LEU A 36 -13.68 12.02 25.51
CA LEU A 36 -14.89 11.53 24.84
C LEU A 36 -16.16 12.16 25.43
N GLY A 37 -16.17 12.45 26.74
CA GLY A 37 -17.26 13.17 27.41
C GLY A 37 -17.44 14.59 26.87
N ASP A 38 -16.35 15.23 26.47
CA ASP A 38 -16.33 16.55 25.83
C ASP A 38 -16.51 16.50 24.30
N ASN A 39 -16.99 15.37 23.75
CA ASN A 39 -17.11 15.12 22.30
C ASN A 39 -15.79 15.31 21.52
N THR A 40 -14.65 15.17 22.20
CA THR A 40 -13.33 15.24 21.58
C THR A 40 -12.90 13.85 21.13
N ALA A 41 -12.35 13.76 19.91
CA ALA A 41 -11.85 12.48 19.39
C ALA A 41 -10.56 12.06 20.13
N ILE A 42 -10.40 10.75 20.31
CA ILE A 42 -9.23 10.16 20.95
C ILE A 42 -8.46 9.29 19.98
N ALA A 43 -7.20 9.07 20.27
CA ALA A 43 -6.40 8.06 19.59
C ALA A 43 -6.22 6.85 20.50
N LEU A 44 -6.15 5.65 19.91
CA LEU A 44 -5.93 4.41 20.67
C LEU A 44 -4.44 4.11 20.77
N THR A 45 -4.03 3.67 21.94
CA THR A 45 -2.65 3.25 22.20
C THR A 45 -2.36 1.89 21.57
N LYS A 46 -1.08 1.61 21.31
CA LYS A 46 -0.65 0.28 20.84
C LYS A 46 -1.11 -0.86 21.75
N GLN A 47 -1.12 -0.65 23.08
CA GLN A 47 -1.55 -1.68 24.04
C GLN A 47 -3.04 -1.98 23.92
N GLN A 48 -3.88 -0.95 23.77
CA GLN A 48 -5.31 -1.12 23.51
C GLN A 48 -5.56 -1.90 22.22
N LEU A 49 -4.85 -1.55 21.13
CA LEU A 49 -4.96 -2.28 19.86
C LEU A 49 -4.49 -3.74 19.98
N LEU A 50 -3.41 -4.01 20.72
CA LEU A 50 -2.93 -5.37 20.98
C LEU A 50 -3.98 -6.21 21.72
N HIS A 51 -4.59 -5.65 22.75
CA HIS A 51 -5.65 -6.34 23.49
C HIS A 51 -6.86 -6.65 22.59
N MET A 52 -7.23 -5.71 21.71
CA MET A 52 -8.29 -5.94 20.72
C MET A 52 -7.94 -7.09 19.77
N ILE A 53 -6.69 -7.18 19.31
CA ILE A 53 -6.24 -8.27 18.43
C ILE A 53 -6.38 -9.63 19.13
N GLU A 54 -5.93 -9.72 20.39
CA GLU A 54 -6.03 -10.95 21.20
C GLU A 54 -7.49 -11.37 21.38
N ASN A 55 -8.38 -10.42 21.73
CA ASN A 55 -9.79 -10.71 21.93
C ASN A 55 -10.52 -11.08 20.63
N LEU A 56 -10.20 -10.43 19.51
CA LEU A 56 -10.85 -10.67 18.21
C LEU A 56 -10.39 -11.96 17.55
N SER A 57 -9.12 -12.33 17.71
CA SER A 57 -8.60 -13.62 17.23
C SER A 57 -9.10 -14.80 18.08
N GLY A 58 -9.37 -14.58 19.37
CA GLY A 58 -9.92 -15.61 20.25
C GLY A 58 -8.95 -16.79 20.39
N ASN A 59 -9.35 -17.96 19.88
CA ASN A 59 -8.51 -19.16 19.89
C ASN A 59 -7.78 -19.40 18.55
N GLU A 60 -8.04 -18.58 17.53
CA GLU A 60 -7.37 -18.67 16.23
C GLU A 60 -5.94 -18.10 16.32
N PRO A 61 -4.93 -18.73 15.68
CA PRO A 61 -3.62 -18.11 15.54
C PRO A 61 -3.73 -16.73 14.88
N ILE A 62 -3.03 -15.72 15.41
CA ILE A 62 -3.08 -14.34 14.88
C ILE A 62 -2.70 -14.29 13.39
N SER A 63 -1.82 -15.19 12.91
CA SER A 63 -1.49 -15.32 11.48
C SER A 63 -2.71 -15.62 10.62
N ASP A 64 -3.52 -16.58 11.05
CA ASP A 64 -4.66 -17.08 10.29
C ASP A 64 -5.77 -16.03 10.30
N TYR A 65 -5.99 -15.42 11.48
CA TYR A 65 -6.88 -14.26 11.64
C TYR A 65 -6.50 -13.11 10.69
N VAL A 66 -5.22 -12.72 10.63
CA VAL A 66 -4.73 -11.64 9.76
C VAL A 66 -4.88 -12.00 8.28
N THR A 67 -4.54 -13.23 7.88
CA THR A 67 -4.70 -13.69 6.50
C THR A 67 -6.17 -13.69 6.07
N ASN A 68 -7.06 -14.25 6.90
CA ASN A 68 -8.49 -14.38 6.62
C ASN A 68 -9.18 -13.02 6.42
N LEU A 69 -8.81 -12.01 7.23
CA LEU A 69 -9.40 -10.68 7.15
C LEU A 69 -8.95 -9.85 5.93
N THR A 70 -7.88 -10.25 5.24
CA THR A 70 -7.35 -9.48 4.08
C THR A 70 -8.42 -9.26 2.99
N SER A 71 -9.29 -10.25 2.81
CA SER A 71 -10.41 -10.17 1.86
C SER A 71 -11.46 -9.10 2.22
N GLN A 72 -11.62 -8.78 3.50
CA GLN A 72 -12.61 -7.80 3.98
C GLN A 72 -12.16 -6.35 3.75
N PHE A 73 -10.85 -6.11 3.65
CA PHE A 73 -10.30 -4.76 3.51
C PHE A 73 -10.01 -4.36 2.06
N GLN A 74 -10.54 -5.10 1.07
CA GLN A 74 -10.37 -4.73 -0.34
C GLN A 74 -11.11 -3.42 -0.70
N PRO A 75 -10.62 -2.65 -1.69
CA PRO A 75 -9.34 -2.83 -2.38
C PRO A 75 -8.17 -2.34 -1.50
N LEU A 76 -7.15 -3.18 -1.34
CA LEU A 76 -5.86 -2.78 -0.77
C LEU A 76 -4.92 -2.30 -1.89
N SER A 77 -4.06 -1.35 -1.54
CA SER A 77 -3.05 -0.81 -2.43
C SER A 77 -1.64 -1.15 -1.92
N MET A 78 -0.79 -1.62 -2.82
CA MET A 78 0.60 -1.97 -2.60
C MET A 78 1.49 -1.22 -3.59
N SER A 79 2.66 -0.77 -3.16
CA SER A 79 3.68 -0.23 -4.04
C SER A 79 5.06 -0.66 -3.56
N LEU A 80 5.83 -1.28 -4.46
CA LEU A 80 7.17 -1.78 -4.18
C LEU A 80 8.20 -0.86 -4.81
N PHE A 81 9.15 -0.40 -4.01
CA PHE A 81 10.29 0.41 -4.43
C PHE A 81 11.57 -0.37 -4.18
N VAL A 82 12.51 -0.27 -5.12
CA VAL A 82 13.81 -0.93 -5.04
C VAL A 82 14.89 0.13 -5.28
N PHE A 83 15.79 0.29 -4.33
CA PHE A 83 16.84 1.29 -4.34
C PHE A 83 18.18 0.62 -4.63
N ASN A 84 18.62 0.73 -5.88
CA ASN A 84 19.96 0.31 -6.30
C ASN A 84 20.47 1.22 -7.44
N ASP A 85 21.79 1.21 -7.63
CA ASP A 85 22.48 2.08 -8.60
C ASP A 85 21.99 1.88 -10.05
N SER A 86 21.62 0.65 -10.40
CA SER A 86 21.18 0.34 -11.76
C SER A 86 19.81 0.93 -12.07
N LEU A 87 18.88 0.87 -11.12
CA LEU A 87 17.56 1.49 -11.22
C LEU A 87 17.65 3.01 -11.15
N TRP A 88 18.53 3.56 -10.32
CA TRP A 88 18.77 5.01 -10.27
C TRP A 88 19.24 5.57 -11.62
N LYS A 89 20.19 4.91 -12.28
CA LYS A 89 20.62 5.28 -13.65
C LYS A 89 19.50 5.25 -14.68
N LEU A 90 18.48 4.41 -14.48
CA LEU A 90 17.30 4.39 -15.33
C LEU A 90 16.38 5.58 -15.02
N MET A 91 16.21 5.93 -13.75
CA MET A 91 15.41 7.09 -13.31
C MET A 91 16.01 8.43 -13.76
N GLU A 92 17.35 8.55 -13.81
CA GLU A 92 18.04 9.75 -14.31
C GLU A 92 17.68 10.10 -15.76
N LYS A 93 17.18 9.14 -16.54
CA LYS A 93 16.68 9.40 -17.91
C LYS A 93 15.36 10.15 -17.94
N LYS A 94 14.71 10.38 -16.79
CA LYS A 94 13.47 11.17 -16.66
C LYS A 94 13.82 12.66 -16.52
N PRO A 95 13.39 13.55 -17.43
CA PRO A 95 13.70 14.97 -17.34
C PRO A 95 13.02 15.68 -16.15
N GLU A 96 11.86 15.19 -15.68
CA GLU A 96 11.04 15.87 -14.67
C GLU A 96 11.24 15.32 -13.24
N SER A 97 12.03 14.25 -13.03
CA SER A 97 12.07 13.52 -11.74
C SER A 97 13.37 12.74 -11.51
N ILE A 98 14.53 13.39 -11.71
CA ILE A 98 15.87 12.76 -11.62
C ILE A 98 16.15 12.19 -10.21
N ASN A 99 15.57 12.79 -9.17
CA ASN A 99 15.88 12.49 -7.77
C ASN A 99 14.85 11.58 -7.06
N THR A 100 13.91 11.00 -7.79
CA THR A 100 12.86 10.17 -7.20
C THR A 100 12.74 8.80 -7.88
N MET A 101 12.45 7.79 -7.06
CA MET A 101 12.31 6.41 -7.49
C MET A 101 10.85 6.09 -7.82
N LEU A 102 10.60 5.54 -9.00
CA LEU A 102 9.29 4.99 -9.38
C LEU A 102 9.05 3.65 -8.67
N PRO A 103 7.78 3.29 -8.42
CA PRO A 103 7.47 1.94 -7.98
C PRO A 103 7.83 0.94 -9.09
N ILE A 104 8.49 -0.16 -8.73
CA ILE A 104 8.81 -1.25 -9.66
C ILE A 104 7.57 -2.09 -9.93
N VAL A 105 6.74 -2.30 -8.91
CA VAL A 105 5.40 -2.87 -9.07
C VAL A 105 4.38 -2.14 -8.21
N THR A 106 3.15 -2.11 -8.68
CA THR A 106 1.99 -1.56 -7.95
C THR A 106 0.82 -2.51 -8.03
N ILE A 107 0.02 -2.58 -6.97
CA ILE A 107 -1.29 -3.23 -6.98
C ILE A 107 -2.26 -2.22 -6.36
N PRO A 108 -3.39 -1.85 -6.99
CA PRO A 108 -3.71 -2.13 -8.39
C PRO A 108 -2.74 -1.40 -9.33
N ARG A 109 -2.88 -1.60 -10.64
CA ARG A 109 -2.06 -0.90 -11.64
C ARG A 109 -2.36 0.60 -11.67
N PHE A 110 -1.30 1.39 -11.75
CA PHE A 110 -1.34 2.81 -12.11
C PHE A 110 -0.75 2.99 -13.50
N TYR A 111 -1.43 3.72 -14.38
CA TYR A 111 -1.01 3.93 -15.77
C TYR A 111 -1.36 5.32 -16.27
N TRP A 112 -0.62 5.78 -17.27
CA TRP A 112 -0.83 7.08 -17.88
C TRP A 112 -1.86 7.00 -19.02
N LYS A 113 -2.72 8.02 -19.15
CA LYS A 113 -3.62 8.18 -20.29
C LYS A 113 -3.80 9.67 -20.64
N GLU A 114 -3.54 10.07 -21.88
CA GLU A 114 -3.63 11.49 -22.29
C GLU A 114 -5.03 12.06 -22.06
N SER A 115 -6.07 11.27 -22.38
CA SER A 115 -7.47 11.68 -22.20
C SER A 115 -7.87 11.91 -20.74
N ALA A 116 -7.06 11.49 -19.76
CA ALA A 116 -7.32 11.69 -18.34
C ALA A 116 -6.74 13.01 -17.81
N ILE A 117 -5.93 13.73 -18.60
CA ILE A 117 -5.31 14.98 -18.21
C ILE A 117 -6.37 16.08 -18.05
N ASN A 118 -6.44 16.66 -16.86
CA ASN A 118 -7.32 17.79 -16.55
C ASN A 118 -6.74 18.58 -15.35
N PRO A 119 -7.30 19.75 -14.97
CA PRO A 119 -6.75 20.55 -13.87
C PRO A 119 -6.65 19.83 -12.51
N LYS A 120 -7.48 18.80 -12.26
CA LYS A 120 -7.44 17.99 -11.03
C LYS A 120 -6.55 16.74 -11.17
N ASN A 121 -6.14 16.38 -12.38
CA ASN A 121 -5.24 15.28 -12.70
C ASN A 121 -4.24 15.71 -13.79
N PRO A 122 -3.28 16.61 -13.48
CA PRO A 122 -2.39 17.19 -14.48
C PRO A 122 -1.43 16.15 -15.10
N HIS A 123 -1.17 15.05 -14.39
CA HIS A 123 -0.32 13.96 -14.87
C HIS A 123 -1.08 12.92 -15.69
N GLY A 124 -2.41 12.98 -15.77
CA GLY A 124 -3.20 12.00 -16.54
C GLY A 124 -3.09 10.57 -16.02
N VAL A 125 -2.78 10.40 -14.72
CA VAL A 125 -2.63 9.06 -14.14
C VAL A 125 -4.00 8.49 -13.83
N LYS A 126 -4.20 7.25 -14.24
CA LYS A 126 -5.36 6.42 -13.91
C LYS A 126 -4.93 5.28 -13.01
N ARG A 127 -5.88 4.83 -12.21
CA ARG A 127 -5.77 3.69 -11.29
C ARG A 127 -6.83 2.67 -11.71
N ASP A 128 -6.45 1.41 -11.79
CA ASP A 128 -7.42 0.32 -11.94
C ASP A 128 -8.15 0.07 -10.61
N HIS A 129 -9.42 -0.33 -10.68
CA HIS A 129 -10.26 -0.50 -9.48
C HIS A 129 -10.05 -1.85 -8.79
N ASP A 130 -9.56 -2.85 -9.52
CA ASP A 130 -9.37 -4.20 -9.00
C ASP A 130 -7.91 -4.42 -8.60
N SER A 131 -7.69 -4.70 -7.32
CA SER A 131 -6.38 -5.11 -6.79
C SER A 131 -6.28 -6.60 -6.54
N ASN A 132 -7.40 -7.27 -6.20
CA ASN A 132 -7.47 -8.63 -5.66
C ASN A 132 -6.26 -9.00 -4.78
N LEU A 133 -5.85 -8.07 -3.91
CA LEU A 133 -4.62 -8.21 -3.16
C LEU A 133 -4.85 -9.21 -2.02
N ASN A 134 -4.15 -10.33 -2.06
CA ASN A 134 -4.18 -11.34 -1.02
C ASN A 134 -2.87 -11.36 -0.23
N LEU A 135 -2.96 -11.73 1.04
CA LEU A 135 -1.84 -11.90 1.95
C LEU A 135 -1.72 -13.36 2.34
N GLU A 136 -0.54 -13.92 2.16
CA GLU A 136 -0.17 -15.25 2.62
C GLU A 136 0.91 -15.10 3.70
N LEU A 137 0.73 -15.81 4.82
CA LEU A 137 1.66 -15.79 5.94
C LEU A 137 2.10 -17.22 6.27
N GLU A 138 3.41 -17.47 6.23
CA GLU A 138 4.02 -18.66 6.79
C GLU A 138 5.01 -18.23 7.88
N LEU A 139 4.56 -18.26 9.14
CA LEU A 139 5.29 -17.72 10.28
C LEU A 139 6.74 -18.21 10.32
N HIS A 140 7.66 -17.29 10.61
CA HIS A 140 9.10 -17.50 10.65
C HIS A 140 9.76 -17.91 9.32
N LYS A 141 9.01 -18.04 8.22
CA LYS A 141 9.55 -18.23 6.87
C LYS A 141 9.37 -17.00 5.98
N TYR A 142 8.13 -16.67 5.62
CA TYR A 142 7.85 -15.49 4.78
C TYR A 142 6.45 -14.93 4.97
N PHE A 143 6.25 -13.70 4.51
CA PHE A 143 4.94 -13.22 4.10
C PHE A 143 4.95 -12.90 2.61
N ALA A 144 3.82 -13.11 1.93
CA ALA A 144 3.68 -12.82 0.52
C ALA A 144 2.41 -12.01 0.24
N LEU A 145 2.54 -10.98 -0.60
CA LEU A 145 1.44 -10.22 -1.15
C LEU A 145 1.28 -10.59 -2.62
N LYS A 146 0.06 -10.96 -3.01
CA LYS A 146 -0.26 -11.39 -4.38
C LYS A 146 -1.45 -10.61 -4.91
N GLY A 147 -1.44 -10.25 -6.18
CA GLY A 147 -2.59 -9.57 -6.80
C GLY A 147 -2.32 -9.16 -8.24
N VAL A 148 -3.27 -8.44 -8.82
CA VAL A 148 -3.17 -7.94 -10.20
C VAL A 148 -2.73 -6.48 -10.17
N GLY A 149 -1.66 -6.18 -10.90
CA GLY A 149 -0.93 -4.94 -10.73
C GLY A 149 -0.21 -4.45 -11.97
N GLY A 150 0.46 -3.31 -11.84
CA GLY A 150 1.35 -2.77 -12.85
C GLY A 150 2.80 -3.16 -12.57
N GLU A 151 3.46 -3.81 -13.51
CA GLU A 151 4.93 -3.97 -13.50
C GLU A 151 5.58 -2.88 -14.35
N PHE A 152 6.62 -2.25 -13.82
CA PHE A 152 7.38 -1.24 -14.55
C PHE A 152 8.19 -1.88 -15.68
N GLY A 153 7.71 -1.69 -16.91
CA GLY A 153 8.31 -2.21 -18.15
C GLY A 153 9.28 -1.24 -18.83
N GLY A 154 9.53 -0.07 -18.25
CA GLY A 154 10.44 0.95 -18.76
C GLY A 154 9.79 2.32 -19.00
N ILE A 155 10.45 3.16 -19.79
CA ILE A 155 9.98 4.51 -20.14
C ILE A 155 9.76 4.57 -21.65
N LEU A 156 8.58 5.01 -22.07
CA LEU A 156 8.18 5.14 -23.47
C LEU A 156 7.68 6.56 -23.77
N GLU A 157 7.58 6.92 -25.04
CA GLU A 157 6.87 8.13 -25.46
C GLU A 157 5.36 7.97 -25.21
N GLY A 158 4.69 9.01 -24.69
CA GLY A 158 3.27 9.00 -24.32
C GLY A 158 2.35 8.44 -25.40
N ARG A 159 2.56 8.85 -26.65
CA ARG A 159 1.82 8.32 -27.81
C ARG A 159 1.80 6.79 -27.92
N VAL A 160 2.83 6.09 -27.43
CA VAL A 160 2.91 4.62 -27.49
C VAL A 160 2.06 4.00 -26.39
N VAL A 161 2.02 4.62 -25.21
CA VAL A 161 1.25 4.12 -24.06
C VAL A 161 -0.25 4.24 -24.30
N ASP A 162 -0.72 5.34 -24.92
CA ASP A 162 -2.15 5.52 -25.22
C ASP A 162 -2.70 4.50 -26.24
N GLN A 163 -1.84 3.88 -27.05
CA GLN A 163 -2.25 2.93 -28.09
C GLN A 163 -2.47 1.51 -27.57
N GLU A 164 -2.17 1.20 -26.30
CA GLU A 164 -2.31 -0.16 -25.74
C GLU A 164 -3.74 -0.70 -25.69
N SER A 165 -4.76 0.11 -26.01
CA SER A 165 -6.15 -0.35 -26.15
C SER A 165 -6.51 -0.94 -27.53
N GLY A 166 -5.55 -1.48 -28.30
CA GLY A 166 -5.80 -2.07 -29.62
C GLY A 166 -4.70 -3.00 -30.15
N PRO A 167 -4.88 -3.60 -31.35
CA PRO A 167 -3.85 -4.46 -31.97
C PRO A 167 -2.54 -3.70 -32.17
N ARG A 168 -1.42 -4.46 -32.22
CA ARG A 168 -0.02 -3.97 -32.22
C ARG A 168 0.15 -2.59 -32.86
N PRO A 169 0.84 -1.64 -32.21
CA PRO A 169 1.01 -0.29 -32.71
C PRO A 169 1.66 -0.33 -34.08
N ILE A 170 0.89 0.00 -35.11
CA ILE A 170 1.42 0.32 -36.43
C ILE A 170 1.97 1.73 -36.29
N ILE A 171 3.29 1.88 -36.37
CA ILE A 171 3.95 3.18 -36.36
C ILE A 171 3.65 3.85 -37.70
N THR A 172 2.48 4.49 -37.80
CA THR A 172 2.13 5.34 -38.93
C THR A 172 2.86 6.67 -38.73
N PRO A 173 3.67 7.13 -39.69
CA PRO A 173 4.25 8.47 -39.62
C PRO A 173 3.07 9.45 -39.68
N THR A 174 3.00 10.43 -38.77
CA THR A 174 1.99 11.50 -38.66
C THR A 174 0.69 11.26 -37.86
N PHE A 175 0.79 10.85 -36.58
CA PHE A 175 -0.27 11.20 -35.61
C PHE A 175 0.21 12.35 -34.69
N PRO A 176 -0.58 13.43 -34.50
CA PRO A 176 -0.33 14.43 -33.49
C PRO A 176 -0.70 13.84 -32.12
N GLY A 177 0.29 13.66 -31.24
CA GLY A 177 0.10 13.15 -29.89
C GLY A 177 1.26 13.54 -28.99
N SER A 178 1.08 13.44 -27.68
CA SER A 178 2.12 13.77 -26.70
C SER A 178 3.40 12.96 -26.92
N LYS A 179 4.52 13.68 -27.07
CA LYS A 179 5.88 13.11 -27.13
C LYS A 179 6.57 13.09 -25.76
N LYS A 180 5.85 13.33 -24.67
CA LYS A 180 6.43 13.30 -23.32
C LYS A 180 6.87 11.87 -22.97
N MET A 181 8.00 11.75 -22.29
CA MET A 181 8.47 10.47 -21.75
C MET A 181 7.63 10.12 -20.52
N VAL A 182 6.98 8.95 -20.55
CA VAL A 182 6.11 8.47 -19.46
C VAL A 182 6.49 7.05 -19.05
N PRO A 183 6.33 6.70 -17.76
CA PRO A 183 6.48 5.32 -17.29
C PRO A 183 5.47 4.39 -17.96
N LYS A 184 5.94 3.21 -18.35
CA LYS A 184 5.12 2.11 -18.82
C LYS A 184 4.93 1.12 -17.68
N TYR A 185 3.68 0.93 -17.26
CA TYR A 185 3.30 -0.15 -16.35
C TYR A 185 2.48 -1.18 -17.10
N ASP A 186 2.90 -2.43 -17.18
CA ASP A 186 2.16 -3.50 -17.83
C ASP A 186 1.30 -4.26 -16.81
N VAL A 187 0.06 -4.63 -17.17
CA VAL A 187 -0.79 -5.44 -16.28
C VAL A 187 -0.17 -6.83 -16.13
N GLN A 188 0.11 -7.23 -14.90
CA GLN A 188 0.70 -8.52 -14.57
C GLN A 188 0.10 -9.08 -13.28
N ASN A 189 0.18 -10.41 -13.12
CA ASN A 189 0.05 -11.04 -11.81
C ASN A 189 1.34 -10.80 -11.04
N ILE A 190 1.26 -10.21 -9.86
CA ILE A 190 2.40 -9.85 -9.03
C ILE A 190 2.40 -10.70 -7.77
N GLU A 191 3.56 -11.24 -7.41
CA GLU A 191 3.83 -11.85 -6.10
C GLU A 191 5.08 -11.19 -5.50
N VAL A 192 4.94 -10.54 -4.35
CA VAL A 192 6.06 -10.05 -3.56
C VAL A 192 6.16 -10.91 -2.31
N ARG A 193 7.24 -11.67 -2.17
CA ARG A 193 7.52 -12.51 -1.00
C ARG A 193 8.69 -11.93 -0.23
N MET A 194 8.54 -11.71 1.06
CA MET A 194 9.62 -11.22 1.93
C MET A 194 9.86 -12.22 3.07
N GLU A 195 11.11 -12.62 3.24
CA GLU A 195 11.53 -13.56 4.29
C GLU A 195 11.55 -12.89 5.67
N PHE A 196 11.16 -13.62 6.71
CA PHE A 196 11.29 -13.13 8.09
C PHE A 196 12.75 -13.09 8.52
N GLY A 197 13.10 -12.17 9.42
CA GLY A 197 14.41 -12.09 10.06
C GLY A 197 15.05 -10.70 10.02
N ASN A 198 14.80 -9.93 8.97
CA ASN A 198 15.31 -8.55 8.81
C ASN A 198 14.24 -7.59 8.27
N LEU A 199 12.97 -7.86 8.59
CA LEU A 199 11.87 -6.98 8.23
C LEU A 199 11.80 -5.83 9.21
N ARG A 200 11.63 -4.62 8.68
CA ARG A 200 11.45 -3.40 9.48
C ARG A 200 10.09 -2.80 9.16
N PRO A 201 9.02 -3.31 9.81
CA PRO A 201 7.69 -2.77 9.63
C PRO A 201 7.53 -1.44 10.38
N HIS A 202 6.92 -0.45 9.71
CA HIS A 202 6.62 0.84 10.29
C HIS A 202 5.20 1.28 9.92
N LEU A 203 4.35 1.43 10.93
CA LEU A 203 2.98 1.92 10.75
C LEU A 203 3.00 3.42 10.48
N TYR A 204 2.07 3.86 9.63
CA TYR A 204 1.84 5.28 9.34
C TYR A 204 3.09 6.02 8.84
N PRO A 205 3.80 5.46 7.83
CA PRO A 205 5.07 6.02 7.37
C PRO A 205 4.92 7.44 6.85
N SER A 206 5.83 8.31 7.29
CA SER A 206 6.00 9.64 6.71
C SER A 206 6.38 9.52 5.23
N PRO A 207 5.82 10.34 4.34
CA PRO A 207 6.17 10.33 2.93
C PRO A 207 7.67 10.57 2.70
N LEU A 208 8.29 9.77 1.84
CA LEU A 208 9.71 9.87 1.52
C LEU A 208 9.92 10.76 0.29
N LYS A 209 10.81 11.74 0.41
CA LYS A 209 11.14 12.67 -0.69
C LYS A 209 11.83 11.98 -1.87
N SER A 210 12.46 10.83 -1.64
CA SER A 210 13.16 10.04 -2.65
C SER A 210 12.25 9.14 -3.48
N ILE A 211 10.93 9.18 -3.25
CA ILE A 211 9.94 8.33 -3.92
C ILE A 211 9.02 9.18 -4.79
N ASP A 212 8.75 8.67 -6.00
CA ASP A 212 7.75 9.20 -6.92
C ASP A 212 6.40 8.50 -6.67
N TYR A 213 5.48 9.21 -6.02
CA TYR A 213 4.13 8.72 -5.74
C TYR A 213 3.16 8.94 -6.91
N THR A 214 3.59 9.55 -8.03
CA THR A 214 2.68 9.86 -9.15
C THR A 214 2.03 8.61 -9.73
N PHE A 215 2.73 7.47 -9.75
CA PHE A 215 2.22 6.17 -10.20
C PHE A 215 2.02 5.20 -9.03
N SER A 216 1.62 5.70 -7.88
CA SER A 216 1.31 4.95 -6.66
C SER A 216 0.04 5.55 -6.03
N GLU A 217 -0.41 5.00 -4.90
CA GLU A 217 -1.37 5.70 -4.08
C GLU A 217 -0.83 7.02 -3.57
N HIS A 218 -1.75 7.93 -3.28
CA HIS A 218 -1.40 9.22 -2.70
C HIS A 218 -0.65 9.01 -1.36
N PRO A 219 0.47 9.71 -1.10
CA PRO A 219 1.31 9.47 0.08
C PRO A 219 0.56 9.59 1.42
N ARG A 220 -0.47 10.45 1.45
CA ARG A 220 -1.40 10.58 2.58
C ARG A 220 -2.10 9.28 2.95
N VAL A 221 -2.45 8.43 1.99
CA VAL A 221 -3.08 7.12 2.23
C VAL A 221 -2.16 6.25 3.08
N PHE A 222 -0.87 6.19 2.75
CA PHE A 222 0.10 5.43 3.54
C PHE A 222 0.35 6.05 4.90
N TYR A 223 0.45 7.38 4.96
CA TYR A 223 0.66 8.11 6.20
C TYR A 223 -0.48 7.96 7.21
N GLU A 224 -1.74 7.94 6.73
CA GLU A 224 -2.91 7.82 7.62
C GLU A 224 -3.30 6.36 7.86
N HIS A 225 -3.23 5.50 6.83
CA HIS A 225 -3.81 4.16 6.82
C HIS A 225 -2.88 3.11 6.20
N GLY A 226 -1.57 3.24 6.41
CA GLY A 226 -0.59 2.35 5.79
C GLY A 226 0.46 1.78 6.71
N LEU A 227 1.17 0.80 6.14
CA LEU A 227 2.31 0.10 6.69
C LEU A 227 3.41 0.15 5.64
N SER A 228 4.62 0.55 6.04
CA SER A 228 5.81 0.26 5.27
C SER A 228 6.53 -0.96 5.82
N VAL A 229 7.14 -1.75 4.95
CA VAL A 229 8.06 -2.82 5.33
C VAL A 229 9.34 -2.62 4.52
N SER A 230 10.44 -2.37 5.23
CA SER A 230 11.75 -2.27 4.60
C SER A 230 12.60 -3.50 4.89
N SER A 231 13.41 -3.92 3.93
CA SER A 231 14.34 -5.04 4.06
C SER A 231 15.47 -4.96 3.03
N ASP A 232 16.49 -5.79 3.21
CA ASP A 232 17.50 -6.06 2.18
C ASP A 232 16.85 -6.83 1.02
N GLY A 233 17.14 -6.43 -0.21
CA GLY A 233 16.51 -7.00 -1.40
C GLY A 233 16.77 -8.49 -1.60
N LEU A 234 17.88 -9.04 -1.08
CA LEU A 234 18.14 -10.48 -1.18
C LEU A 234 17.16 -11.32 -0.36
N GLN A 235 16.47 -10.70 0.60
CA GLN A 235 15.39 -11.32 1.39
C GLN A 235 14.01 -11.11 0.76
N VAL A 236 13.95 -10.49 -0.42
CA VAL A 236 12.71 -10.20 -1.13
C VAL A 236 12.72 -10.82 -2.51
N GLN A 237 11.72 -11.64 -2.79
CA GLN A 237 11.52 -12.26 -4.09
C GLN A 237 10.34 -11.61 -4.80
N LEU A 238 10.53 -11.24 -6.05
CA LEU A 238 9.50 -10.68 -6.92
C LEU A 238 9.17 -11.68 -8.04
N GLY A 239 7.94 -12.15 -8.08
CA GLY A 239 7.33 -12.89 -9.19
C GLY A 239 6.45 -11.98 -10.03
N VAL A 240 6.58 -12.06 -11.35
CA VAL A 240 5.80 -11.26 -12.31
C VAL A 240 5.28 -12.17 -13.44
N GLY A 241 3.97 -12.22 -13.59
CA GLY A 241 3.28 -13.09 -14.56
C GLY A 241 3.60 -14.56 -14.31
N ASN A 242 4.01 -15.27 -15.37
CA ASN A 242 4.39 -16.68 -15.29
C ASN A 242 5.90 -16.90 -15.10
N LYS A 243 6.67 -15.84 -14.82
CA LYS A 243 8.13 -15.94 -14.63
C LYS A 243 8.42 -16.45 -13.22
N LYS A 244 9.55 -17.16 -13.09
CA LYS A 244 10.07 -17.57 -11.79
C LYS A 244 10.32 -16.32 -10.92
N ALA A 245 10.02 -16.39 -9.62
CA ALA A 245 10.34 -15.31 -8.71
C ALA A 245 11.85 -15.12 -8.59
N HIS A 246 12.31 -13.87 -8.59
CA HIS A 246 13.72 -13.52 -8.52
C HIS A 246 14.01 -12.67 -7.28
N PRO A 247 15.16 -12.87 -6.61
CA PRO A 247 15.57 -11.98 -5.53
C PRO A 247 15.81 -10.57 -6.08
N LEU A 248 15.55 -9.57 -5.26
CA LEU A 248 15.82 -8.18 -5.59
C LEU A 248 17.25 -7.79 -5.18
N HIS A 249 17.79 -6.76 -5.81
CA HIS A 249 19.12 -6.24 -5.50
C HIS A 249 18.99 -4.81 -4.96
N GLY A 250 19.66 -4.52 -3.84
CA GLY A 250 19.59 -3.23 -3.15
C GLY A 250 18.53 -3.20 -2.04
N ASP A 251 18.23 -2.01 -1.51
CA ASP A 251 17.25 -1.85 -0.44
C ASP A 251 15.83 -1.90 -1.00
N VAL A 252 14.93 -2.56 -0.29
CA VAL A 252 13.53 -2.68 -0.68
C VAL A 252 12.64 -1.95 0.30
N LEU A 253 11.68 -1.20 -0.22
CA LEU A 253 10.58 -0.63 0.54
C LEU A 253 9.25 -1.05 -0.08
N LEU A 254 8.47 -1.78 0.68
CA LEU A 254 7.09 -2.12 0.35
C LEU A 254 6.18 -1.18 1.13
N LEU A 255 5.26 -0.50 0.43
CA LEU A 255 4.17 0.26 1.03
C LEU A 255 2.85 -0.49 0.83
N LEU A 256 2.08 -0.63 1.89
CA LEU A 256 0.72 -1.17 1.90
C LEU A 256 -0.21 -0.12 2.49
N GLY A 257 -1.39 0.07 1.91
CA GLY A 257 -2.37 1.00 2.45
C GLY A 257 -3.75 0.81 1.87
N LYS A 258 -4.74 1.48 2.49
CA LYS A 258 -6.12 1.48 2.03
C LYS A 258 -6.65 2.90 1.92
N ARG A 259 -7.20 3.23 0.76
CA ARG A 259 -7.97 4.45 0.56
C ARG A 259 -9.42 4.20 0.97
N TRP A 260 -9.96 5.08 1.80
CA TRP A 260 -11.35 5.06 2.23
C TRP A 260 -12.17 6.09 1.46
N ASP A 261 -13.44 5.75 1.25
CA ASP A 261 -14.42 6.69 0.73
C ASP A 261 -14.93 7.58 1.87
N SER A 262 -15.44 8.76 1.54
CA SER A 262 -15.83 9.77 2.53
C SER A 262 -16.98 9.33 3.44
N ASP A 263 -17.76 8.35 3.00
CA ASP A 263 -18.94 7.79 3.65
C ASP A 263 -18.67 6.43 4.32
N THR A 264 -17.44 5.92 4.26
CA THR A 264 -17.09 4.68 4.97
C THR A 264 -17.32 4.84 6.47
N PRO A 265 -18.05 3.90 7.12
CA PRO A 265 -18.21 3.89 8.57
C PRO A 265 -16.86 3.85 9.30
N ARG A 266 -16.68 4.74 10.27
CA ARG A 266 -15.40 4.88 10.99
C ARG A 266 -15.02 3.67 11.84
N HIS A 267 -15.99 2.85 12.27
CA HIS A 267 -15.71 1.59 12.95
C HIS A 267 -15.02 0.57 12.01
N GLU A 268 -15.29 0.59 10.71
CA GLU A 268 -14.57 -0.25 9.73
C GLU A 268 -13.11 0.22 9.57
N ILE A 269 -12.91 1.54 9.60
CA ILE A 269 -11.57 2.13 9.60
C ILE A 269 -10.81 1.68 10.86
N LEU A 270 -11.45 1.71 12.03
CA LEU A 270 -10.88 1.17 13.27
C LEU A 270 -10.52 -0.32 13.11
N PHE A 271 -11.41 -1.13 12.55
CA PHE A 271 -11.16 -2.55 12.36
C PHE A 271 -9.93 -2.82 11.49
N TYR A 272 -9.77 -2.05 10.42
CA TYR A 272 -8.58 -2.08 9.59
C TYR A 272 -7.32 -1.68 10.36
N HIS A 273 -7.38 -0.67 11.23
CA HIS A 273 -6.22 -0.29 12.05
C HIS A 273 -5.82 -1.39 13.03
N VAL A 274 -6.79 -2.13 13.58
CA VAL A 274 -6.52 -3.32 14.40
C VAL A 274 -5.81 -4.39 13.58
N TRP A 275 -6.32 -4.71 12.39
CA TRP A 275 -5.68 -5.66 11.46
C TRP A 275 -4.27 -5.23 11.06
N LEU A 276 -4.07 -3.94 10.73
CA LEU A 276 -2.78 -3.39 10.32
C LEU A 276 -1.75 -3.48 11.46
N ASN A 277 -2.18 -3.27 12.70
CA ASN A 277 -1.34 -3.45 13.87
C ASN A 277 -0.99 -4.92 14.10
N ALA A 278 -1.94 -5.85 13.92
CA ALA A 278 -1.68 -7.28 14.01
C ALA A 278 -0.62 -7.71 12.99
N LEU A 279 -0.80 -7.32 11.72
CA LEU A 279 0.18 -7.56 10.67
C LEU A 279 1.55 -6.96 11.05
N SER A 280 1.60 -5.68 11.46
CA SER A 280 2.87 -5.04 11.84
C SER A 280 3.59 -5.74 12.99
N ASN A 281 2.87 -6.32 13.94
CA ASN A 281 3.46 -7.07 15.05
C ASN A 281 3.96 -8.45 14.62
N LEU A 282 3.26 -9.12 13.70
CA LEU A 282 3.72 -10.40 13.13
C LEU A 282 5.02 -10.23 12.32
N LEU A 283 5.22 -9.07 11.69
CA LEU A 283 6.39 -8.78 10.86
C LEU A 283 7.65 -8.34 11.63
N LYS A 284 7.58 -8.22 12.97
CA LYS A 284 8.73 -7.86 13.82
C LYS A 284 9.46 -9.09 14.31
#